data_AF-A0A660U211-F1
#
_entry.id   AF-A0A660U211-F1
#
_cell.length_a   1.000
_cell.length_b   1.000
_cell.length_c   1.000
_cell.angle_alpha   90.00
_cell.angle_beta   90.00
_cell.angle_gamma   90.00
#
_symmetry.space_group_name_H-M   'P 1'
#
loop_
_entity.id
_entity.type
_entity.pdbx_description
1 polymer ?
#
loop_
_entity_poly.entity_id
_entity_poly.type
_entity_poly.pdbx_seq_one_letter_code
_entity_poly.pdbx_strand_id
1 'polypeptide(L)' 'MGKLAITGGTPVRTKPFPSWPIRDEAVLEALKEVWESNVWGIGGGKVPEFERKFAEYVGVKYAVATTSGTVALQLAL' A
#
# COMPACT_ATOMS: atom_id res chain seq x y z
N MET A 1 1.97 -38.59 -9.06
CA MET A 1 1.75 -37.47 -8.10
C MET A 1 2.68 -36.33 -8.50
N GLY A 2 2.17 -35.13 -8.76
CA GLY A 2 3.01 -33.99 -9.18
C GLY A 2 3.96 -33.54 -8.06
N LYS A 3 5.04 -32.82 -8.41
CA LYS A 3 5.96 -32.22 -7.42
C LYS A 3 5.33 -30.97 -6.79
N LEU A 4 4.42 -31.15 -5.84
CA LEU A 4 3.92 -30.06 -5.00
C LEU A 4 4.94 -29.72 -3.91
N ALA A 5 4.98 -28.46 -3.48
CA ALA A 5 5.86 -28.03 -2.39
C ALA A 5 5.66 -28.87 -1.11
N ILE A 6 4.41 -29.23 -0.79
CA ILE A 6 4.06 -30.06 0.37
C ILE A 6 4.51 -31.53 0.23
N THR A 7 4.78 -32.01 -0.99
CA THR A 7 5.21 -33.40 -1.27
C THR A 7 6.67 -33.47 -1.76
N GLY A 8 7.52 -32.51 -1.37
CA GLY A 8 8.96 -32.50 -1.71
C GLY A 8 9.33 -31.79 -3.01
N GLY A 9 8.40 -31.05 -3.63
CA GLY A 9 8.70 -30.10 -4.71
C GLY A 9 9.28 -28.79 -4.20
N THR A 10 9.84 -27.97 -5.10
CA THR A 10 10.36 -26.63 -4.75
C THR A 10 9.19 -25.66 -4.54
N PRO A 11 9.13 -24.92 -3.41
CA PRO A 11 8.13 -23.86 -3.22
C PRO A 11 8.24 -22.77 -4.27
N VAL A 12 7.09 -22.30 -4.77
CA VAL A 12 7.02 -21.15 -5.71
C VAL A 12 7.69 -19.90 -5.11
N ARG A 13 7.59 -19.74 -3.79
CA ARG A 13 8.21 -18.64 -3.06
C ARG A 13 9.23 -19.19 -2.08
N THR A 14 10.50 -18.89 -2.33
CA THR A 14 11.63 -19.30 -1.50
C THR A 14 12.14 -18.20 -0.57
N LYS A 15 11.76 -16.95 -0.83
CA LYS A 15 12.11 -15.79 0.00
C LYS A 15 11.07 -15.59 1.11
N PRO A 16 11.48 -15.18 2.33
CA PRO A 16 10.55 -14.83 3.40
C PRO A 16 9.72 -13.60 3.00
N PHE A 17 8.63 -13.36 3.74
CA PHE A 17 7.90 -12.09 3.60
C PHE A 17 8.79 -10.92 4.06
N PRO A 18 8.61 -9.72 3.49
CA PRO A 18 9.30 -8.55 4.00
C PRO A 18 8.93 -8.32 5.48
N SER A 19 9.88 -7.83 6.26
CA SER A 19 9.61 -7.39 7.62
C SER A 19 8.69 -6.18 7.62
N TRP A 20 7.79 -6.12 8.58
CA TRP A 20 6.93 -4.96 8.83
C TRP A 20 7.22 -4.37 10.22
N PRO A 21 7.29 -3.04 10.37
CA PRO A 21 7.20 -2.01 9.32
C PRO A 21 8.43 -1.95 8.41
N ILE A 22 8.24 -1.44 7.20
CA ILE A 22 9.34 -1.19 6.28
C ILE A 22 10.16 0.00 6.83
N ARG A 23 11.42 -0.25 7.17
CA ARG A 23 12.36 0.79 7.60
C ARG A 23 13.14 1.28 6.39
N ASP A 24 12.64 2.33 5.76
CA ASP A 24 13.18 2.94 4.54
C ASP A 24 13.30 4.46 4.71
N GLU A 25 14.34 5.07 4.14
CA GLU A 25 14.59 6.52 4.25
C GLU A 25 13.45 7.33 3.61
N ALA A 26 12.87 6.86 2.51
CA ALA A 26 11.75 7.54 1.86
C ALA A 26 10.50 7.57 2.74
N VAL A 27 10.30 6.55 3.58
CA VAL A 27 9.21 6.54 4.57
C VAL A 27 9.49 7.58 5.65
N LEU A 28 10.74 7.69 6.12
CA LEU A 28 11.12 8.68 7.11
C LEU A 28 10.92 10.11 6.59
N GLU A 29 11.34 10.40 5.36
CA GLU A 29 11.16 11.73 4.75
C GLU A 29 9.67 12.06 4.57
N ALA A 30 8.86 11.12 4.09
CA ALA A 30 7.41 11.33 3.97
C ALA A 30 6.74 11.64 5.33
N LEU A 31 7.20 11.01 6.42
CA LEU A 31 6.72 11.29 7.77
C LEU A 31 7.14 12.67 8.26
N LYS A 32 8.40 13.09 8.00
CA LYS A 32 8.90 14.42 8.35
C LYS A 32 8.11 15.52 7.65
N GLU A 33 7.84 15.37 6.35
CA GLU A 33 7.04 16.35 5.60
C GLU A 33 5.63 16.53 6.20
N VAL A 34 4.97 15.44 6.57
CA VAL A 34 3.64 15.51 7.22
C VAL A 34 3.75 16.13 8.61
N TRP A 35 4.76 15.74 9.39
CA TRP A 35 5.03 16.31 10.70
C TRP A 35 5.20 17.83 10.63
N GLU A 36 6.06 18.32 9.73
CA GLU A 36 6.33 19.75 9.53
C GLU A 36 5.11 20.52 9.02
N SER A 37 4.25 19.89 8.23
CA SER A 37 3.02 20.53 7.71
C SER A 37 1.98 20.86 8.78
N ASN A 38 2.06 20.25 9.97
CA ASN A 38 1.03 20.26 11.01
C ASN A 38 -0.37 19.76 10.56
N VAL A 39 -0.51 19.18 9.36
CA VAL A 39 -1.78 18.66 8.83
C VAL A 39 -1.66 17.17 8.50
N TRP A 40 -2.13 16.33 9.41
CA TRP A 40 -1.87 14.88 9.40
C TRP A 40 -3.00 14.06 8.76
N GLY A 41 -4.10 14.71 8.38
CA GLY A 41 -5.32 14.03 7.93
C GLY A 41 -6.10 14.86 6.92
N ILE A 42 -7.37 15.12 7.22
CA ILE A 42 -8.26 15.90 6.35
C ILE A 42 -7.63 17.28 6.08
N GLY A 43 -7.55 17.64 4.80
CA GLY A 43 -6.88 18.86 4.34
C GLY A 43 -5.37 18.69 4.07
N GLY A 44 -4.77 17.54 4.38
CA GLY A 44 -3.38 17.22 4.09
C GLY A 44 -3.17 16.85 2.61
N GLY A 45 -1.98 17.15 2.07
CA GLY A 45 -1.67 16.94 0.65
C GLY A 45 -1.35 15.49 0.26
N LYS A 46 -0.99 14.62 1.22
CA LYS A 46 -0.53 13.25 0.94
C LYS A 46 -1.62 12.33 0.41
N VAL A 47 -2.86 12.48 0.88
CA VAL A 47 -3.99 11.66 0.40
C VAL A 47 -4.32 11.99 -1.07
N PRO A 48 -4.55 13.26 -1.46
CA PRO A 48 -4.77 13.60 -2.88
C PRO A 48 -3.60 13.24 -3.80
N GLU A 49 -2.37 13.35 -3.30
CA GLU A 49 -1.18 12.93 -4.05
C GLU A 49 -1.20 11.42 -4.32
N PHE A 50 -1.49 10.62 -3.31
CA PHE A 50 -1.62 9.17 -3.43
C PHE A 50 -2.75 8.78 -4.37
N GLU A 51 -3.94 9.37 -4.22
CA GLU A 51 -5.10 9.09 -5.07
C GLU A 51 -4.80 9.35 -6.55
N ARG A 52 -4.14 10.48 -6.86
CA ARG A 52 -3.72 10.80 -8.23
C ARG A 52 -2.75 9.75 -8.78
N LYS A 53 -1.68 9.46 -8.04
CA LYS A 53 -0.65 8.48 -8.45
C LYS A 53 -1.23 7.08 -8.60
N PHE A 54 -2.14 6.69 -7.72
CA PHE A 54 -2.76 5.38 -7.75
C PHE A 54 -3.76 5.25 -8.91
N ALA A 55 -4.54 6.29 -9.19
CA ALA A 55 -5.43 6.32 -10.36
C ALA A 55 -4.63 6.16 -11.67
N GLU A 56 -3.50 6.84 -11.79
CA GLU A 56 -2.57 6.69 -12.92
C GLU A 56 -2.01 5.27 -13.01
N TYR A 57 -1.52 4.72 -11.89
CA TYR A 57 -0.94 3.38 -11.82
C TYR A 57 -1.92 2.28 -12.29
N VAL A 58 -3.20 2.39 -11.94
CA VAL A 58 -4.23 1.41 -12.30
C VAL A 58 -4.86 1.71 -13.67
N GLY A 59 -4.64 2.90 -14.24
CA GLY A 59 -5.19 3.30 -15.53
C GLY A 59 -6.67 3.73 -15.46
N VAL A 60 -7.06 4.39 -14.37
CA VAL A 60 -8.43 4.89 -14.16
C VAL A 60 -8.44 6.41 -13.99
N LYS A 61 -9.61 7.04 -14.21
CA LYS A 61 -9.73 8.50 -14.10
C LYS A 61 -9.71 9.01 -12.66
N TYR A 62 -10.20 8.21 -11.71
CA TYR A 62 -10.36 8.59 -10.31
C TYR A 62 -10.03 7.42 -9.39
N ALA A 63 -9.49 7.71 -8.21
CA ALA A 63 -9.30 6.77 -7.11
C ALA A 63 -9.60 7.47 -5.78
N VAL A 64 -10.07 6.70 -4.79
CA VAL A 64 -10.37 7.19 -3.45
C VAL A 64 -9.60 6.36 -2.43
N ALA A 65 -8.78 7.01 -1.61
CA ALA A 65 -8.04 6.37 -0.55
C ALA A 65 -8.97 6.07 0.64
N THR A 66 -8.86 4.88 1.19
CA THR A 66 -9.64 4.46 2.37
C THR A 66 -8.72 3.85 3.41
N THR A 67 -9.22 3.67 4.63
CA THR A 67 -8.44 3.11 5.74
C THR A 67 -8.16 1.60 5.59
N SER A 68 -8.93 0.90 4.76
CA SER A 68 -8.74 -0.53 4.47
C SER A 68 -9.55 -0.98 3.24
N GLY A 69 -9.20 -2.14 2.69
CA GLY A 69 -9.97 -2.76 1.61
C GLY A 69 -11.42 -3.08 2.00
N THR A 70 -11.69 -3.42 3.27
CA THR A 70 -13.06 -3.65 3.76
C THR A 70 -13.92 -2.39 3.64
N VAL A 71 -13.39 -1.23 4.05
CA VAL A 71 -14.09 0.05 3.94
C VAL A 71 -14.27 0.45 2.48
N ALA A 72 -13.27 0.19 1.62
CA ALA A 72 -13.42 0.42 0.19
C ALA A 72 -14.61 -0.36 -0.40
N LEU A 73 -14.77 -1.64 -0.05
CA LEU A 73 -15.90 -2.46 -0.51
C LEU A 73 -17.23 -1.97 0.06
N GLN A 74 -17.27 -1.58 1.33
CA GLN A 74 -18.49 -1.04 1.96
C GLN A 74 -18.94 0.30 1.35
N LEU A 75 -18.01 1.12 0.87
CA LEU A 75 -18.33 2.39 0.20
C LEU A 75 -18.74 2.20 -1.26
N ALA A 76 -18.27 1.14 -1.91
CA ALA A 76 -18.48 0.89 -3.33
C ALA A 76 -19.78 0.14 -3.65
N LEU A 77 -20.38 -0.55 -2.67
CA LEU A 77 -21.56 -1.41 -2.81
C LEU A 77 -22.75 -0.85 -2.01
#